data_AF-A0A6B0Z5S0-F1
#
_entry.id   AF-A0A6B0Z5S0-F1
#
_cell.length_a   1.000
_cell.length_b   1.000
_cell.length_c   1.000
_cell.angle_alpha   90.00
_cell.angle_beta   90.00
_cell.angle_gamma   90.00
#
_symmetry.space_group_name_H-M   'P 1'
#
loop_
_entity.id
_entity.type
_entity.pdbx_description
1 polymer ?
#
loop_
_entity_poly.entity_id
_entity_poly.type
_entity_poly.pdbx_seq_one_letter_code
_entity_poly.pdbx_strand_id
1 'polypeptide(L)'
;MYANIDEIVEAINRESRNYCIGNLQGIRKRLRSLGCQAGSDIFRLTDAMRRGNYAYHWGGRDEFQFNVRFIEKSDGNYIEYGLAFSLEYMWNKDIVNELRPRIERFNEFIDRCNGDFSGYYVSVARPDESVEVKPPHDLYIPVCWIEEGNFISFFNMRKVPADLTGVHAVLQAFDDLLSLYIHAMS
;
A
#
# COMPACT_ATOMS: atom_id res chain seq x y z
N MET A 1 16.91 4.99 -15.38
CA MET A 1 16.44 3.80 -14.64
C MET A 1 16.95 3.95 -13.22
N TYR A 2 16.08 3.73 -12.25
CA TYR A 2 16.39 3.80 -10.83
C TYR A 2 17.02 2.50 -10.35
N ALA A 3 17.97 2.61 -9.42
CA ALA A 3 18.79 1.49 -8.96
C ALA A 3 18.37 0.94 -7.59
N ASN A 4 17.50 1.64 -6.85
CA ASN A 4 17.09 1.25 -5.50
C ASN A 4 15.78 1.94 -5.09
N ILE A 5 15.30 1.61 -3.90
CA ILE A 5 14.06 2.16 -3.33
C ILE A 5 14.16 3.65 -2.98
N ASP A 6 15.34 4.17 -2.61
CA ASP A 6 15.54 5.59 -2.32
C ASP A 6 15.24 6.46 -3.54
N GLU A 7 15.83 6.13 -4.69
CA GLU A 7 15.62 6.86 -5.94
C GLU A 7 14.15 6.83 -6.40
N ILE A 8 13.47 5.68 -6.23
CA ILE A 8 12.04 5.54 -6.55
C ILE A 8 11.19 6.41 -5.63
N VAL A 9 11.42 6.37 -4.31
CA VAL A 9 10.66 7.15 -3.34
C VAL A 9 10.86 8.65 -3.54
N GLU A 10 12.10 9.08 -3.77
CA GLU A 10 12.42 10.49 -4.07
C GLU A 10 11.71 10.96 -5.33
N ALA A 11 11.69 10.13 -6.38
CA ALA A 11 10.96 10.42 -7.60
C ALA A 11 9.45 10.49 -7.36
N ILE A 12 8.85 9.52 -6.67
CA ILE A 12 7.42 9.52 -6.33
C ILE A 12 7.04 10.78 -5.56
N ASN A 13 7.77 11.12 -4.49
CA ASN A 13 7.49 12.32 -3.68
C ASN A 13 7.57 13.59 -4.54
N ARG A 14 8.60 13.72 -5.39
CA ARG A 14 8.77 14.88 -6.28
C ARG A 14 7.62 15.01 -7.30
N GLU A 15 7.28 13.92 -7.98
CA GLU A 15 6.29 13.91 -9.06
C GLU A 15 4.83 13.93 -8.55
N SER A 16 4.59 13.52 -7.29
CA SER A 16 3.26 13.41 -6.71
C SER A 16 2.44 14.69 -6.67
N ARG A 17 3.08 15.86 -6.78
CA ARG A 17 2.41 17.18 -6.75
C ARG A 17 1.37 17.37 -7.87
N ASN A 18 1.48 16.58 -8.94
CA ASN A 18 0.57 16.61 -10.07
C ASN A 18 -0.58 15.58 -9.95
N TYR A 19 -0.65 14.85 -8.83
CA TYR A 19 -1.59 13.77 -8.58
C TYR A 19 -2.35 14.02 -7.28
N CYS A 20 -3.58 13.48 -7.17
CA CYS A 20 -4.39 13.63 -5.97
C CYS A 20 -3.72 13.03 -4.73
N ILE A 21 -2.99 11.93 -4.90
CA ILE A 21 -2.24 11.21 -3.87
C ILE A 21 -1.12 12.07 -3.28
N GLY A 22 -0.64 13.10 -3.99
CA GLY A 22 0.29 14.10 -3.43
C GLY A 22 -0.25 14.80 -2.19
N ASN A 23 -1.58 14.84 -2.00
CA ASN A 23 -2.23 15.38 -0.81
C ASN A 23 -2.55 14.31 0.25
N LEU A 24 -1.94 13.12 0.19
CA LEU A 24 -2.25 12.01 1.10
C LEU A 24 -2.18 12.43 2.57
N GLN A 25 -1.16 13.19 2.98
CA GLN A 25 -1.01 13.59 4.39
C GLN A 25 -2.13 14.53 4.85
N GLY A 26 -2.65 15.38 3.95
CA GLY A 26 -3.83 16.21 4.20
C GLY A 26 -5.12 15.37 4.31
N ILE A 27 -5.29 14.38 3.45
CA ILE A 27 -6.41 13.41 3.49
C ILE A 27 -6.38 12.65 4.82
N ARG A 28 -5.22 12.11 5.21
CA ARG A 28 -4.98 11.38 6.46
C ARG A 28 -5.32 12.20 7.69
N LYS A 29 -4.89 13.46 7.73
CA LYS A 29 -5.22 14.38 8.83
C LYS A 29 -6.73 14.49 9.04
N ARG A 30 -7.51 14.58 7.96
CA ARG A 30 -8.97 14.69 8.01
C ARG A 30 -9.61 13.39 8.48
N LEU A 31 -9.25 12.25 7.87
CA LEU A 31 -9.82 10.95 8.19
C LEU A 31 -9.54 10.54 9.65
N ARG A 32 -8.34 10.85 10.14
CA ARG A 32 -7.89 10.44 11.49
C ARG A 32 -8.00 11.54 12.54
N SER A 33 -8.57 12.70 12.21
CA SER A 33 -8.65 13.87 13.09
C SER A 33 -7.32 14.22 13.77
N LEU A 34 -6.20 14.13 13.04
CA LEU A 34 -4.87 14.36 13.60
C LEU A 34 -4.67 15.85 13.92
N GLY A 35 -4.07 16.14 15.08
CA GLY A 35 -3.80 17.53 15.51
C GLY A 35 -2.84 18.26 14.56
N CYS A 36 -1.88 17.54 13.96
CA CYS A 36 -0.96 18.07 12.96
C CYS A 36 -0.96 17.19 11.70
N GLN A 37 -0.62 17.82 10.58
CA GLN A 37 -0.30 17.06 9.38
C GLN A 37 1.13 16.56 9.54
N ALA A 38 1.38 15.31 9.15
CA ALA A 38 2.70 14.95 8.69
C ALA A 38 3.09 15.89 7.53
N GLY A 39 4.38 16.08 7.27
CA GLY A 39 4.91 16.92 6.16
C GLY A 39 4.29 16.59 4.80
N SER A 40 4.74 17.23 3.72
CA SER A 40 4.09 17.07 2.40
C SER A 40 4.36 15.74 1.71
N ASP A 41 5.36 14.98 2.16
CA ASP A 41 5.83 13.80 1.44
C ASP A 41 4.92 12.57 1.69
N ILE A 42 4.72 11.77 0.64
CA ILE A 42 3.98 10.51 0.74
C ILE A 42 4.81 9.50 1.52
N PHE A 43 6.09 9.35 1.16
CA PHE A 43 7.00 8.35 1.73
C PHE A 43 8.14 9.00 2.50
N ARG A 44 8.55 8.36 3.60
CA ARG A 44 9.76 8.71 4.35
C ARG A 44 10.49 7.43 4.74
N LEU A 45 11.62 7.17 4.08
CA LEU A 45 12.34 5.92 4.24
C LEU A 45 13.04 5.79 5.60
N THR A 46 12.90 4.63 6.19
CA THR A 46 13.67 4.15 7.35
C THR A 46 14.77 3.19 6.90
N ASP A 47 15.75 2.91 7.75
CA ASP A 47 16.81 1.95 7.39
C ASP A 47 16.28 0.52 7.19
N ALA A 48 15.20 0.14 7.89
CA ALA A 48 14.56 -1.15 7.70
C ALA A 48 13.91 -1.26 6.30
N MET A 49 13.23 -0.19 5.85
CA MET A 49 12.65 -0.09 4.51
C MET A 49 13.72 -0.19 3.42
N ARG A 50 14.84 0.53 3.58
CA ARG A 50 15.98 0.48 2.65
C ARG A 50 16.53 -0.92 2.50
N ARG A 51 16.82 -1.60 3.62
CA ARG A 51 17.32 -2.98 3.60
C ARG A 51 16.33 -3.97 2.99
N GLY A 52 15.03 -3.70 3.12
CA GLY A 52 13.97 -4.54 2.57
C GLY A 52 13.60 -4.25 1.12
N ASN A 53 14.18 -3.22 0.49
CA ASN A 53 13.79 -2.76 -0.85
C ASN A 53 12.28 -2.44 -0.98
N TYR A 54 11.65 -1.97 0.09
CA TYR A 54 10.23 -1.59 0.08
C TYR A 54 10.00 -0.28 0.84
N ALA A 55 8.90 0.38 0.56
CA ALA A 55 8.43 1.53 1.32
C ALA A 55 6.92 1.48 1.46
N TYR A 56 6.41 1.86 2.63
CA TYR A 56 5.02 2.25 2.82
C TYR A 56 4.93 3.73 3.15
N HIS A 57 3.79 4.34 2.86
CA HIS A 57 3.62 5.77 3.07
C HIS A 57 3.86 6.16 4.55
N TRP A 58 4.37 7.36 4.76
CA TRP A 58 4.82 7.80 6.07
C TRP A 58 3.66 7.87 7.06
N GLY A 59 3.81 7.15 8.18
CA GLY A 59 2.81 7.04 9.23
C GLY A 59 1.75 5.95 8.98
N GLY A 60 1.88 5.17 7.92
CA GLY A 60 0.88 4.17 7.51
C GLY A 60 0.81 2.89 8.35
N ARG A 61 1.69 2.72 9.35
CA ARG A 61 1.88 1.42 10.02
C ARG A 61 0.60 0.85 10.64
N ASP A 62 -0.32 1.70 11.08
CA ASP A 62 -1.58 1.34 11.74
C ASP A 62 -2.83 1.61 10.88
N GLU A 63 -2.68 1.59 9.55
CA GLU A 63 -3.75 1.84 8.57
C GLU A 63 -3.54 1.07 7.26
N PHE A 64 -4.40 1.30 6.26
CA PHE A 64 -4.28 0.69 4.94
C PHE A 64 -3.16 1.37 4.13
N GLN A 65 -2.06 0.69 3.90
CA GLN A 65 -0.81 1.29 3.47
C GLN A 65 -0.65 1.31 1.95
N PHE A 66 -0.51 2.48 1.33
CA PHE A 66 0.18 2.61 0.04
C PHE A 66 1.61 2.07 0.16
N ASN A 67 1.93 1.06 -0.64
CA ASN A 67 3.20 0.35 -0.65
C ASN A 67 3.84 0.40 -2.04
N VAL A 68 5.17 0.50 -2.06
CA VAL A 68 6.01 0.24 -3.22
C VAL A 68 7.16 -0.69 -2.85
N ARG A 69 7.60 -1.52 -3.79
CA ARG A 69 8.74 -2.44 -3.64
C ARG A 69 9.59 -2.38 -4.90
N PHE A 70 10.89 -2.21 -4.71
CA PHE A 70 11.89 -2.34 -5.77
C PHE A 70 12.20 -3.81 -6.02
N ILE A 71 12.13 -4.24 -7.28
CA ILE A 71 12.38 -5.61 -7.71
C ILE A 71 13.49 -5.59 -8.77
N GLU A 72 14.63 -6.18 -8.45
CA GLU A 72 15.71 -6.41 -9.41
C GLU A 72 15.52 -7.77 -10.09
N LYS A 73 15.61 -7.78 -11.43
CA LYS A 73 15.59 -8.99 -12.25
C LYS A 73 16.67 -8.93 -13.32
N SER A 74 16.99 -10.07 -13.92
CA SER A 74 17.97 -10.17 -15.00
C SER A 74 17.61 -9.36 -16.24
N ASP A 75 16.32 -9.11 -16.47
CA ASP A 75 15.79 -8.35 -17.61
C ASP A 75 15.52 -6.87 -17.30
N GLY A 76 15.76 -6.43 -16.06
CA GLY A 76 15.64 -5.03 -15.66
C GLY A 76 15.12 -4.83 -14.24
N ASN A 77 14.99 -3.56 -13.87
CA ASN A 77 14.49 -3.14 -12.58
C ASN A 77 13.02 -2.74 -12.66
N TYR A 78 12.24 -3.13 -11.66
CA TYR A 78 10.80 -2.95 -11.63
C TYR A 78 10.30 -2.41 -10.29
N ILE A 79 9.12 -1.79 -10.33
CA ILE A 79 8.34 -1.36 -9.18
C ILE A 79 7.10 -2.24 -9.08
N GLU A 80 6.93 -2.88 -7.93
CA GLU A 80 5.68 -3.50 -7.50
C GLU A 80 4.99 -2.54 -6.51
N TYR A 81 3.67 -2.43 -6.57
CA TYR A 81 2.94 -1.42 -5.81
C TYR A 81 1.49 -1.84 -5.54
N GLY A 82 0.90 -1.22 -4.53
CA GLY A 82 -0.49 -1.44 -4.16
C GLY A 82 -0.81 -0.94 -2.76
N LEU A 83 -1.86 -1.51 -2.18
CA LEU A 83 -2.26 -1.26 -0.80
C LEU A 83 -2.00 -2.50 0.08
N ALA A 84 -1.79 -2.34 1.37
CA ALA A 84 -1.66 -3.47 2.28
C ALA A 84 -2.08 -3.16 3.72
N PHE A 85 -2.56 -4.17 4.43
CA PHE A 85 -2.72 -4.16 5.88
C PHE A 85 -1.56 -4.94 6.50
N SER A 86 -0.79 -4.28 7.35
CA SER A 86 0.20 -4.94 8.20
C SER A 86 -0.41 -5.20 9.57
N LEU A 87 -0.66 -6.48 9.87
CA LEU A 87 -1.10 -6.94 11.19
C LEU A 87 0.10 -7.36 12.06
N GLU A 88 1.32 -6.96 11.66
CA GLU A 88 2.52 -7.18 12.45
C GLU A 88 2.40 -6.51 13.82
N TYR A 89 2.93 -7.19 14.85
CA TYR A 89 2.92 -6.72 16.22
C TYR A 89 3.42 -5.27 16.32
N MET A 90 2.68 -4.47 17.06
CA MET A 90 3.07 -3.13 17.48
C MET A 90 2.95 -3.03 18.98
N TRP A 91 4.06 -2.64 19.62
CA TRP A 91 4.11 -2.44 21.06
C TRP A 91 3.00 -1.47 21.49
N ASN A 92 2.19 -1.89 22.47
CA ASN A 92 1.04 -1.17 23.02
C ASN A 92 -0.17 -0.97 22.07
N LYS A 93 -0.33 -1.80 21.03
CA LYS A 93 -1.52 -1.77 20.16
C LYS A 93 -2.08 -3.15 19.90
N ASP A 94 -3.40 -3.27 19.97
CA ASP A 94 -4.13 -4.40 19.42
C ASP A 94 -4.42 -4.13 17.95
N ILE A 95 -3.39 -4.33 17.11
CA ILE A 95 -3.45 -3.94 15.70
C ILE A 95 -4.52 -4.71 14.93
N VAL A 96 -4.78 -5.96 15.33
CA VAL A 96 -5.80 -6.81 14.73
C VAL A 96 -7.18 -6.19 14.93
N ASN A 97 -7.53 -5.82 16.16
CA ASN A 97 -8.82 -5.19 16.44
C ASN A 97 -8.92 -3.76 15.88
N GLU A 98 -7.82 -3.02 15.77
CA GLU A 98 -7.78 -1.70 15.11
C GLU A 98 -7.99 -1.78 13.58
N LEU A 99 -7.45 -2.81 12.91
CA LEU A 99 -7.53 -2.95 11.45
C LEU A 99 -8.74 -3.76 10.97
N ARG A 100 -9.33 -4.63 11.81
CA ARG A 100 -10.48 -5.46 11.45
C ARG A 100 -11.64 -4.65 10.82
N PRO A 101 -12.13 -3.54 11.42
CA PRO A 101 -13.21 -2.76 10.81
C PRO A 101 -12.84 -2.15 9.45
N ARG A 102 -11.55 -1.87 9.21
CA ARG A 102 -11.06 -1.30 7.94
C ARG A 102 -10.97 -2.36 6.86
N ILE A 103 -10.60 -3.58 7.22
CA ILE A 103 -10.63 -4.75 6.33
C ILE A 103 -12.08 -5.10 5.96
N GLU A 104 -13.02 -5.03 6.92
CA GLU A 104 -14.45 -5.23 6.65
C GLU A 104 -15.00 -4.19 5.67
N ARG A 105 -14.65 -2.91 5.83
CA ARG A 105 -15.02 -1.85 4.87
C ARG A 105 -14.34 -2.02 3.51
N PHE A 106 -13.10 -2.50 3.47
CA PHE A 106 -12.46 -2.86 2.20
C PHE A 106 -13.29 -3.93 1.48
N ASN A 107 -13.67 -5.02 2.17
CA ASN A 107 -14.50 -6.07 1.58
C ASN A 107 -15.87 -5.54 1.14
N GLU A 108 -16.52 -4.69 1.96
CA GLU A 108 -17.78 -4.01 1.60
C GLU A 108 -17.64 -3.17 0.32
N PHE A 109 -16.51 -2.46 0.16
CA PHE A 109 -16.24 -1.69 -1.05
C PHE A 109 -16.08 -2.59 -2.26
N ILE A 110 -15.30 -3.68 -2.14
CA ILE A 110 -15.10 -4.65 -3.22
C ILE A 110 -16.42 -5.28 -3.65
N ASP A 111 -17.31 -5.62 -2.71
CA ASP A 111 -18.61 -6.23 -3.02
C ASP A 111 -19.59 -5.27 -3.70
N ARG A 112 -19.54 -3.98 -3.37
CA ARG A 112 -20.50 -2.96 -3.87
C ARG A 112 -20.03 -2.21 -5.10
N CYS A 113 -18.73 -2.10 -5.31
CA CYS A 113 -18.18 -1.27 -6.36
C CYS A 113 -17.93 -2.11 -7.63
N ASN A 114 -18.52 -1.71 -8.75
CA ASN A 114 -18.13 -2.18 -10.09
C ASN A 114 -16.78 -1.59 -10.55
N GLY A 115 -15.90 -1.20 -9.62
CA GLY A 115 -14.55 -0.73 -9.95
C GLY A 115 -13.78 -1.82 -10.69
N ASP A 116 -13.06 -1.44 -11.75
CA ASP A 116 -12.22 -2.40 -12.48
C ASP A 116 -10.94 -2.67 -11.69
N PHE A 117 -10.98 -3.68 -10.82
CA PHE A 117 -9.83 -4.21 -10.11
C PHE A 117 -9.25 -5.47 -10.76
N SER A 118 -9.55 -5.72 -12.04
CA SER A 118 -9.08 -6.91 -12.77
C SER A 118 -7.55 -7.02 -12.82
N GLY A 119 -6.84 -5.91 -12.71
CA GLY A 119 -5.38 -5.85 -12.64
C GLY A 119 -4.80 -6.06 -11.24
N TYR A 120 -5.61 -6.37 -10.22
CA TYR A 120 -5.17 -6.52 -8.83
C TYR A 120 -5.37 -7.95 -8.32
N TYR A 121 -4.59 -8.30 -7.32
CA TYR A 121 -4.73 -9.57 -6.59
C TYR A 121 -4.59 -9.34 -5.09
N VAL A 122 -5.18 -10.26 -4.32
CA VAL A 122 -5.08 -10.28 -2.86
C VAL A 122 -4.20 -11.45 -2.42
N SER A 123 -3.29 -11.20 -1.48
CA SER A 123 -2.47 -12.25 -0.87
C SER A 123 -2.23 -12.01 0.61
N VAL A 124 -1.90 -13.06 1.35
CA VAL A 124 -1.45 -12.98 2.74
C VAL A 124 -0.07 -13.61 2.86
N ALA A 125 0.88 -12.86 3.42
CA ALA A 125 2.14 -13.39 3.92
C ALA A 125 2.02 -13.59 5.43
N ARG A 126 2.46 -14.75 5.92
CA ARG A 126 2.37 -15.14 7.33
C ARG A 126 3.75 -15.10 8.02
N PRO A 127 3.81 -15.11 9.37
CA PRO A 127 5.07 -15.11 10.10
C PRO A 127 6.00 -16.29 9.82
N ASP A 128 5.44 -17.41 9.35
CA ASP A 128 6.18 -18.61 8.95
C ASP A 128 6.70 -18.54 7.50
N GLU A 129 6.67 -17.35 6.91
CA GLU A 129 7.05 -17.05 5.51
C GLU A 129 6.14 -17.68 4.46
N SER A 130 5.06 -18.37 4.86
CA SER A 130 4.08 -18.87 3.90
C SER A 130 3.32 -17.72 3.25
N VAL A 131 3.11 -17.84 1.94
CA VAL A 131 2.33 -16.88 1.16
C VAL A 131 1.17 -17.60 0.49
N GLU A 132 -0.04 -17.11 0.72
CA GLU A 132 -1.24 -17.57 0.05
C GLU A 132 -1.77 -16.45 -0.85
N VAL A 133 -2.04 -16.76 -2.11
CA VAL A 133 -2.52 -15.82 -3.12
C VAL A 133 -3.91 -16.25 -3.55
N LYS A 134 -4.87 -15.32 -3.55
CA LYS A 134 -6.21 -15.58 -4.08
C LYS A 134 -6.19 -15.74 -5.60
N PRO A 135 -7.12 -16.51 -6.17
CA PRO A 135 -7.37 -16.48 -7.60
C PRO A 135 -7.64 -15.05 -8.09
N PRO A 136 -7.27 -14.71 -9.34
CA PRO A 136 -7.66 -13.44 -9.94
C PRO A 136 -9.19 -13.22 -9.81
N HIS A 137 -9.60 -11.98 -9.56
CA HIS A 137 -10.99 -11.57 -9.32
C HIS A 137 -11.61 -11.99 -7.97
N ASP A 138 -10.98 -12.87 -7.17
CA ASP A 138 -11.34 -13.07 -5.77
C ASP A 138 -10.54 -12.10 -4.90
N LEU A 139 -11.11 -10.91 -4.68
CA LEU A 139 -10.46 -9.83 -3.94
C LEU A 139 -10.95 -9.75 -2.49
N TYR A 140 -11.80 -10.67 -2.06
CA TYR A 140 -12.34 -10.68 -0.70
C TYR A 140 -11.28 -11.21 0.29
N ILE A 141 -11.04 -10.45 1.36
CA ILE A 141 -10.14 -10.86 2.45
C ILE A 141 -10.92 -11.73 3.45
N PRO A 142 -10.62 -13.03 3.59
CA PRO A 142 -11.33 -13.89 4.51
C PRO A 142 -10.96 -13.58 5.97
N VAL A 143 -11.90 -13.80 6.89
CA VAL A 143 -11.71 -13.51 8.32
C VAL A 143 -10.52 -14.27 8.92
N CYS A 144 -10.23 -15.48 8.43
CA CYS A 144 -9.07 -16.28 8.87
C CYS A 144 -7.71 -15.70 8.47
N TRP A 145 -7.66 -14.66 7.62
CA TRP A 145 -6.41 -13.94 7.35
C TRP A 145 -6.19 -12.78 8.33
N ILE A 146 -7.22 -12.38 9.08
CA ILE A 146 -7.18 -11.26 10.03
C ILE A 146 -6.62 -11.75 11.38
N GLU A 147 -5.34 -12.12 11.35
CA GLU A 147 -4.56 -12.65 12.47
C GLU A 147 -3.29 -11.84 12.69
N GLU A 148 -2.81 -11.83 13.93
CA GLU A 148 -1.60 -11.12 14.30
C GLU A 148 -0.37 -11.67 13.54
N GLY A 149 0.48 -10.77 13.07
CA GLY A 149 1.68 -11.09 12.29
C GLY A 149 1.45 -11.18 10.78
N ASN A 150 0.20 -11.29 10.31
CA ASN A 150 -0.07 -11.39 8.88
C ASN A 150 0.13 -10.06 8.15
N PHE A 151 0.58 -10.14 6.90
CA PHE A 151 0.62 -9.01 5.97
C PHE A 151 -0.30 -9.31 4.79
N ILE A 152 -1.40 -8.57 4.69
CA ILE A 152 -2.42 -8.77 3.66
C ILE A 152 -2.23 -7.69 2.60
N SER A 153 -1.93 -8.09 1.36
CA SER A 153 -1.67 -7.17 0.26
C SER A 153 -2.80 -7.18 -0.77
N PHE A 154 -3.04 -6.02 -1.38
CA PHE A 154 -3.89 -5.77 -2.53
C PHE A 154 -3.06 -5.05 -3.59
N PHE A 155 -2.35 -5.82 -4.41
CA PHE A 155 -1.27 -5.32 -5.26
C PHE A 155 -1.60 -5.43 -6.74
N ASN A 156 -1.01 -4.55 -7.55
CA ASN A 156 -1.16 -4.62 -8.99
C ASN A 156 -0.36 -5.83 -9.52
N MET A 157 -1.00 -6.67 -10.35
CA MET A 157 -0.38 -7.84 -10.97
C MET A 157 0.77 -7.43 -11.90
N ARG A 158 0.67 -6.25 -12.52
CA ARG A 158 1.70 -5.70 -13.40
C ARG A 158 2.73 -4.93 -12.59
N LYS A 159 3.98 -5.37 -12.69
CA LYS A 159 5.15 -4.59 -12.28
C LYS A 159 5.49 -3.59 -13.38
N VAL A 160 5.86 -2.36 -13.01
CA VAL A 160 6.22 -1.30 -13.96
C VAL A 160 7.73 -1.07 -13.95
N PRO A 161 8.34 -0.54 -15.02
CA PRO A 161 9.76 -0.24 -15.04
C PRO A 161 10.17 0.67 -13.88
N ALA A 162 11.33 0.46 -13.27
CA ALA A 162 11.90 1.38 -12.30
C ALA A 162 12.52 2.58 -13.02
N ASP A 163 11.68 3.45 -13.56
CA ASP A 163 12.06 4.73 -14.16
C ASP A 163 10.93 5.75 -14.00
N LEU A 164 11.06 6.92 -14.60
CA LEU A 164 10.06 7.98 -14.48
C LEU A 164 8.69 7.58 -15.05
N THR A 165 8.64 6.74 -16.08
CA THR A 165 7.38 6.26 -16.65
C THR A 165 6.65 5.33 -15.69
N GLY A 166 7.39 4.44 -15.01
CA GLY A 166 6.83 3.60 -13.96
C GLY A 166 6.40 4.39 -12.74
N VAL A 167 7.14 5.43 -12.35
CA VAL A 167 6.73 6.34 -11.27
C VAL A 167 5.39 7.00 -11.56
N HIS A 168 5.18 7.50 -12.78
CA HIS A 168 3.88 8.06 -13.17
C HIS A 168 2.77 7.01 -13.19
N ALA A 169 3.06 5.77 -13.62
CA ALA A 169 2.09 4.67 -13.55
C ALA A 169 1.69 4.32 -12.10
N VAL A 170 2.65 4.31 -11.17
CA VAL A 170 2.38 4.12 -9.73
C VAL A 170 1.50 5.23 -9.19
N LEU A 171 1.82 6.49 -9.50
CA LEU A 171 1.06 7.66 -9.02
C LEU A 171 -0.37 7.67 -9.55
N GLN A 172 -0.56 7.36 -10.84
CA GLN A 172 -1.91 7.22 -11.41
C GLN A 172 -2.69 6.11 -10.72
N ALA A 173 -2.09 4.94 -10.53
CA ALA A 173 -2.75 3.84 -9.85
C ALA A 173 -3.08 4.17 -8.38
N PHE A 174 -2.24 4.95 -7.70
CA PHE A 174 -2.54 5.40 -6.35
C PHE A 174 -3.71 6.40 -6.30
N ASP A 175 -3.85 7.28 -7.29
CA ASP A 175 -5.03 8.14 -7.43
C ASP A 175 -6.31 7.32 -7.61
N ASP A 176 -6.26 6.29 -8.46
CA ASP A 176 -7.40 5.39 -8.68
C ASP A 176 -7.79 4.64 -7.39
N LEU A 177 -6.79 4.28 -6.58
CA LEU A 177 -6.94 3.60 -5.30
C LEU A 177 -7.34 4.51 -4.12
N LEU A 178 -7.30 5.85 -4.27
CA LEU A 178 -7.62 6.77 -3.18
C LEU A 178 -9.06 6.60 -2.68
N SER A 179 -10.02 6.34 -3.57
CA SER A 179 -11.43 6.19 -3.20
C SER A 179 -11.63 4.98 -2.28
N LEU A 180 -11.01 3.85 -2.61
CA LEU A 180 -10.98 2.64 -1.81
C LEU A 180 -10.29 2.89 -0.46
N TYR A 181 -9.11 3.54 -0.47
CA TYR A 181 -8.40 3.89 0.75
C TYR A 181 -9.26 4.76 1.67
N ILE A 182 -9.89 5.83 1.15
CA ILE A 182 -10.75 6.74 1.92
C ILE A 182 -11.93 5.96 2.52
N HIS A 183 -12.58 5.09 1.75
CA HIS A 183 -13.71 4.31 2.24
C HIS A 183 -13.30 3.34 3.36
N ALA A 184 -12.21 2.58 3.17
CA ALA A 184 -11.70 1.66 4.18
C ALA A 184 -11.32 2.39 5.49
N MET A 185 -10.83 3.63 5.36
CA MET A 185 -10.31 4.43 6.47
C MET A 185 -11.33 5.34 7.17
N SER A 186 -12.55 5.51 6.63
CA SER A 186 -13.64 6.32 7.21
C SER A 186 -14.47 5.51 8.17
#